data_AF-A0A831KSY8-F1
#
_entry.id   AF-A0A831KSY8-F1
#
_cell.length_a   1.000
_cell.length_b   1.000
_cell.length_c   1.000
_cell.angle_alpha   90.00
_cell.angle_beta   90.00
_cell.angle_gamma   90.00
#
_symmetry.space_group_name_H-M   'P 1'
#
loop_
_entity.id
_entity.type
_entity.pdbx_description
1 polymer ?
#
loop_
_entity_poly.entity_id
_entity_poly.type
_entity_poly.pdbx_seq_one_letter_code
_entity_poly.pdbx_strand_id
1 'polypeptide(L)'
;MTEALSGIHEMLGVGTLFTDEEGKPVVHVHAANGRGDSTKTGCIRRGVVTWQTVEVILYELKQCSAKRVLDRDLGFSLLQP
;
A
#
# COMPACT_ATOMS: atom_id res chain seq x y z
N MET A 1 9.75 -5.06 -11.08
CA MET A 1 10.56 -3.86 -11.37
C MET A 1 10.07 -2.73 -10.46
N THR A 2 10.95 -1.95 -9.86
CA THR A 2 10.61 -0.80 -9.03
C THR A 2 11.06 0.47 -9.71
N GLU A 3 10.25 1.52 -9.66
CA GLU A 3 10.57 2.82 -10.25
C GLU A 3 10.63 3.90 -9.16
N ALA A 4 11.66 4.73 -9.19
CA ALA A 4 11.81 5.82 -8.23
C ALA A 4 10.93 7.03 -8.60
N LEU A 5 10.33 7.65 -7.59
CA LEU A 5 9.73 8.96 -7.69
C LEU A 5 10.83 10.02 -7.54
N SER A 6 10.94 10.94 -8.49
CA SER A 6 11.93 12.03 -8.44
C SER A 6 11.32 13.29 -7.81
N GLY A 7 11.81 13.66 -6.62
CA GLY A 7 11.33 14.78 -5.83
C GLY A 7 9.86 14.68 -5.42
N ILE A 8 9.22 15.83 -5.21
CA ILE A 8 7.90 15.94 -4.56
C ILE A 8 6.78 15.62 -5.55
N HIS A 9 5.80 14.83 -5.09
CA HIS A 9 4.59 14.48 -5.83
C HIS A 9 3.37 14.68 -4.94
N GLU A 10 2.25 15.06 -5.56
CA GLU A 10 0.92 14.94 -4.95
C GLU A 10 0.46 13.49 -5.10
N MET A 11 -0.30 12.96 -4.12
CA MET A 11 -0.72 11.56 -4.14
C MET A 11 -2.21 11.36 -3.88
N LEU A 12 -2.81 10.41 -4.61
CA LEU A 12 -4.02 9.71 -4.18
C LEU A 12 -3.69 8.23 -4.02
N GLY A 13 -4.24 7.60 -2.98
CA GLY A 13 -3.95 6.21 -2.67
C GLY A 13 -5.18 5.46 -2.18
N VAL A 14 -5.22 4.17 -2.49
CA VAL A 14 -6.17 3.22 -1.92
C VAL A 14 -5.41 2.00 -1.45
N GLY A 15 -5.80 1.46 -0.31
CA GLY A 15 -5.15 0.30 0.24
C GLY A 15 -5.90 -0.33 1.39
N THR A 16 -5.27 -1.36 1.93
CA THR A 16 -5.79 -2.16 3.02
C THR A 16 -4.74 -2.33 4.10
N LEU A 17 -5.20 -2.46 5.35
CA LEU A 17 -4.39 -2.83 6.50
C LEU A 17 -4.92 -4.16 7.04
N PHE A 18 -4.13 -5.23 6.92
CA PHE A 18 -4.44 -6.56 7.44
C PHE A 18 -3.21 -7.12 8.15
N THR A 19 -3.38 -8.06 9.08
CA THR A 19 -2.23 -8.74 9.68
C THR A 19 -1.75 -9.90 8.81
N ASP A 20 -0.48 -10.24 8.89
CA ASP A 20 0.06 -11.50 8.35
C ASP A 20 -0.20 -12.69 9.30
N GLU A 21 0.38 -13.85 8.95
CA GLU A 21 0.28 -15.11 9.71
C GLU A 21 0.83 -14.99 11.14
N GLU A 22 1.79 -14.08 11.38
CA GLU A 22 2.42 -13.84 12.68
C GLU A 22 1.68 -12.75 13.49
N GLY A 23 0.61 -12.17 12.93
CA GLY A 23 -0.15 -11.09 13.56
C GLY A 23 0.44 -9.70 13.35
N LYS A 24 1.47 -9.56 12.51
CA LYS A 24 2.09 -8.26 12.23
C LYS A 24 1.23 -7.47 11.24
N PRO A 25 0.96 -6.17 11.49
CA PRO A 25 0.21 -5.34 10.55
C PRO A 25 0.95 -5.13 9.24
N VAL A 26 0.24 -5.30 8.13
CA VAL A 26 0.74 -5.12 6.77
C VAL A 26 -0.16 -4.16 6.01
N VAL A 27 0.40 -3.01 5.65
CA VAL A 27 -0.22 -2.05 4.73
C VAL A 27 0.10 -2.47 3.30
N HIS A 28 -0.93 -2.55 2.46
CA HIS A 28 -0.78 -2.65 1.01
C HIS A 28 -1.56 -1.53 0.37
N VAL A 29 -0.84 -0.58 -0.23
CA VAL A 29 -1.41 0.61 -0.88
C VAL A 29 -0.94 0.65 -2.32
N HIS A 30 -1.89 0.91 -3.22
CA HIS A 30 -1.61 1.39 -4.57
C HIS A 30 -1.90 2.88 -4.61
N ALA A 31 -1.04 3.64 -5.26
CA ALA A 31 -1.17 5.09 -5.35
C ALA A 31 -0.79 5.60 -6.73
N ALA A 32 -1.44 6.68 -7.12
CA ALA A 32 -1.07 7.53 -8.24
C ALA A 32 -0.35 8.76 -7.68
N ASN A 33 0.88 9.00 -8.15
CA ASN A 33 1.74 10.08 -7.68
C ASN A 33 1.99 11.04 -8.85
N GLY A 34 1.41 12.24 -8.78
CA GLY A 34 1.44 13.23 -9.85
C GLY A 34 2.51 14.30 -9.64
N ARG A 35 3.20 14.68 -10.71
CA ARG A 35 4.09 15.85 -10.75
C ARG A 35 4.12 16.44 -12.16
N GLY A 36 3.76 17.72 -12.26
CA GLY A 36 3.65 18.41 -13.55
C GLY A 36 2.56 17.78 -14.42
N ASP A 37 2.92 17.36 -15.62
CA ASP A 37 2.07 16.68 -16.60
C ASP A 37 2.17 15.14 -16.55
N SER A 38 2.93 14.60 -15.59
CA SER A 38 3.19 13.17 -15.47
C SER A 38 2.61 12.57 -14.18
N THR A 39 2.23 11.29 -14.25
CA THR A 39 1.78 10.53 -13.08
C THR A 39 2.40 9.14 -13.11
N LYS A 40 2.92 8.70 -11.96
CA LYS A 40 3.41 7.33 -11.75
C LYS A 40 2.46 6.59 -10.81
N THR A 41 1.93 5.46 -11.29
CA THR A 41 0.92 4.68 -10.57
C THR A 41 1.41 3.27 -10.30
N GLY A 42 1.26 2.79 -9.07
CA GLY A 42 1.64 1.44 -8.70
C GLY A 42 1.56 1.17 -7.20
N CYS A 43 2.06 0.00 -6.80
CA CYS A 43 2.17 -0.34 -5.38
C CYS A 43 3.26 0.49 -4.71
N ILE A 44 2.94 1.14 -3.59
CA ILE A 44 3.94 1.85 -2.79
C ILE A 44 4.94 0.84 -2.21
N ARG A 45 6.23 1.17 -2.31
CA ARG A 45 7.34 0.41 -1.75
C ARG A 45 8.12 1.29 -0.76
N ARG A 46 9.08 0.69 -0.05
CA ARG A 46 9.91 1.40 0.93
C ARG A 46 10.65 2.57 0.27
N GLY A 47 10.81 3.67 1.01
CA GLY A 47 11.58 4.85 0.59
C GLY A 47 10.73 6.08 0.24
N VAL A 48 9.41 5.95 0.09
CA VAL A 48 8.51 7.10 0.02
C VAL A 48 8.31 7.67 1.42
N VAL A 49 8.46 8.99 1.55
CA VAL A 49 8.28 9.73 2.80
C VAL A 49 7.26 10.84 2.59
N THR A 50 6.49 11.14 3.62
CA THR A 50 5.64 12.33 3.64
C THR A 50 6.52 13.58 3.65
N TRP A 51 6.32 14.47 2.68
CA TRP A 51 7.07 15.74 2.63
C TRP A 51 6.47 16.80 3.56
N GLN A 52 5.19 17.16 3.34
CA GLN A 52 4.47 18.14 4.16
C GLN A 52 3.36 17.47 4.96
N THR A 53 2.40 16.85 4.26
CA THR A 53 1.27 16.14 4.87
C THR A 53 0.86 14.96 4.01
N VAL A 54 0.25 13.96 4.64
CA VAL A 54 -0.53 12.90 4.01
C VAL A 54 -1.74 12.69 4.91
N GLU A 55 -2.92 12.95 4.38
CA GLU A 55 -4.18 12.74 5.09
C GLU A 55 -4.70 11.33 4.79
N VAL A 56 -4.95 10.55 5.83
CA VAL A 56 -5.39 9.15 5.70
C VAL A 56 -6.68 8.95 6.46
N ILE A 57 -7.68 8.37 5.78
CA ILE A 57 -8.91 7.89 6.39
C ILE A 57 -8.82 6.37 6.53
N LEU A 58 -9.05 5.87 7.74
CA LEU A 58 -9.12 4.44 8.01
C LEU A 58 -10.56 4.05 8.34
N TYR A 59 -11.10 3.08 7.61
CA TYR A 59 -12.37 2.43 7.92
C TYR A 59 -12.11 1.04 8.50
N GLU A 60 -12.50 0.82 9.76
CA GLU A 60 -12.36 -0.47 10.41
C GLU A 60 -13.44 -1.44 9.91
N LEU A 61 -13.02 -2.64 9.50
CA LEU A 61 -13.92 -3.75 9.20
C LEU A 61 -14.11 -4.61 10.46
N LYS A 62 -15.29 -4.57 11.07
CA LYS A 62 -15.63 -5.45 12.19
C LYS A 62 -15.95 -6.86 11.69
N GLN A 63 -15.74 -7.87 12.55
CA GLN A 63 -16.04 -9.28 12.25
C GLN A 63 -15.33 -9.80 11.00
N CYS A 64 -14.15 -9.27 10.68
CA CYS A 64 -13.30 -9.73 9.59
C CYS A 64 -12.11 -10.52 10.16
N SER A 65 -11.97 -11.78 9.76
CA SER A 65 -10.86 -12.67 10.13
C SER A 65 -9.71 -12.67 9.12
N ALA A 66 -9.84 -11.89 8.04
CA ALA A 66 -8.96 -12.01 6.90
C ALA A 66 -7.50 -11.66 7.26
N LYS A 67 -6.57 -12.45 6.73
CA LYS A 67 -5.13 -12.29 6.95
C LYS A 67 -4.35 -12.40 5.65
N ARG A 68 -3.15 -11.84 5.64
CA ARG A 68 -2.20 -12.06 4.53
C ARG A 68 -1.43 -13.35 4.76
N VAL A 69 -1.65 -14.32 3.89
CA VAL A 69 -1.04 -15.66 3.94
C VAL A 69 -0.19 -15.87 2.68
N LEU A 70 0.98 -16.47 2.82
CA LEU A 70 1.84 -16.77 1.66
C LEU A 70 1.15 -17.77 0.73
N ASP A 71 0.83 -17.32 -0.47
CA ASP A 71 0.50 -18.19 -1.60
C ASP A 71 1.80 -18.75 -2.19
N ARG A 72 1.98 -20.07 -2.13
CA ARG A 72 3.23 -20.73 -2.56
C ARG A 72 3.40 -20.78 -4.06
N ASP A 73 2.31 -20.80 -4.81
CA ASP A 73 2.36 -20.88 -6.27
C ASP A 73 2.69 -19.51 -6.87
N LEU A 74 2.16 -18.46 -6.26
CA LEU A 74 2.34 -17.08 -6.71
C LEU A 74 3.51 -16.37 -6.03
N GLY A 75 3.99 -16.87 -4.89
CA GLY A 75 5.09 -16.27 -4.13
C GLY A 75 4.73 -14.94 -3.46
N PHE A 76 3.44 -14.66 -3.25
CA PHE A 76 2.94 -13.43 -2.65
C PHE A 76 2.10 -13.70 -1.41
N SER A 77 2.16 -12.80 -0.42
CA SER A 77 1.23 -12.81 0.70
C SER A 77 -0.12 -12.20 0.30
N LEU A 78 -1.10 -13.06 0.03
CA LEU A 78 -2.43 -12.69 -0.46
C LEU A 78 -3.45 -12.68 0.67
N LEU A 79 -4.52 -11.91 0.50
CA LEU A 79 -5.60 -11.84 1.47
C LEU A 79 -6.43 -13.13 1.42
N GLN A 80 -6.49 -13.84 2.55
CA GLN A 80 -7.34 -15.00 2.77
C GLN A 80 -8.42 -14.66 3.80
N PRO A 81 -9.69 -15.00 3.58
CA PRO A 81 -10.81 -14.73 4.50
C PRO A 81 -10.64 -15.34 5.90
#